data_AF-A0A645G3D1-F1
#
_entry.id   AF-A0A645G3D1-F1
#
_cell.length_a   1.000
_cell.length_b   1.000
_cell.length_c   1.000
_cell.angle_alpha   90.00
_cell.angle_beta   90.00
_cell.angle_gamma   90.00
#
_symmetry.space_group_name_H-M   'P 1'
#
loop_
_entity.id
_entity.type
_entity.pdbx_description
1 polymer ?
#
loop_
_entity_poly.entity_id
_entity_poly.type
_entity_poly.pdbx_seq_one_letter_code
_entity_poly.pdbx_strand_id
1 'polypeptide(L)' 'MDSTQRTVTGTVRLKLYKGNIINAGATSPYSLYSENIATFGESDYDQMDSKGFVNLFGLPIKVRAMMEQGLLK' A
#
# COMPACT_ATOMS: atom_id res chain seq x y z
N MET A 1 0.03 19.46 12.94
CA MET A 1 -0.10 18.10 13.48
C MET A 1 -1.56 17.73 13.69
N ASP A 2 -2.38 18.63 14.21
CA ASP A 2 -3.79 18.33 14.54
C ASP A 2 -4.63 17.83 13.36
N SER A 3 -4.37 18.35 12.15
CA SER A 3 -5.08 17.94 10.94
C SER A 3 -4.88 16.46 10.58
N THR A 4 -3.71 15.88 10.87
CA THR A 4 -3.41 14.48 10.59
C THR A 4 -4.01 13.53 11.62
N GLN A 5 -4.24 14.00 12.85
CA GLN A 5 -4.73 13.17 13.96
C GLN A 5 -6.25 12.94 13.92
N ARG A 6 -6.97 13.62 13.03
CA ARG A 6 -8.45 13.59 12.95
C ARG A 6 -9.06 12.19 12.83
N THR A 7 -8.35 11.25 12.20
CA THR A 7 -8.80 9.86 12.02
C THR A 7 -7.87 8.84 12.68
N VAL A 8 -6.94 9.29 13.53
CA VAL A 8 -5.97 8.43 14.23
C VAL A 8 -6.59 7.94 15.53
N THR A 9 -7.62 7.09 15.40
CA THR A 9 -8.39 6.54 16.52
C THR A 9 -8.56 5.04 16.35
N GLY A 10 -8.25 4.25 17.37
CA GLY A 10 -8.35 2.79 17.31
C GLY A 10 -7.75 2.10 18.54
N THR A 11 -7.76 0.77 18.52
CA THR A 11 -7.14 -0.06 19.55
C THR A 11 -5.94 -0.79 18.96
N VAL A 12 -4.80 -0.74 19.67
CA VAL A 12 -3.60 -1.49 19.31
C VAL A 12 -3.36 -2.56 20.37
N ARG A 13 -3.19 -3.81 19.93
CA ARG A 13 -2.85 -4.94 20.80
C ARG A 13 -1.35 -5.17 20.73
N LEU A 14 -0.71 -5.15 21.89
CA LEU A 14 0.74 -5.36 22.04
C LEU A 14 1.01 -6.58 22.91
N LYS A 15 2.10 -7.28 22.61
CA LYS A 15 2.68 -8.33 23.46
C LYS A 15 3.94 -7.77 24.09
N LEU A 16 4.01 -7.82 25.42
CA LEU A 16 5.18 -7.40 26.19
C LEU A 16 5.95 -8.64 26.62
N TYR A 17 7.22 -8.75 26.19
CA TYR A 17 8.02 -9.93 26.49
C TYR A 17 9.50 -9.57 26.65
N LYS A 18 10.08 -9.88 27.82
CA LYS A 18 11.52 -9.70 28.13
C LYS A 18 12.09 -8.34 27.71
N GLY A 19 11.39 -7.25 28.05
CA GLY A 19 11.79 -5.89 27.70
C GLY A 19 11.48 -5.48 26.25
N ASN A 20 10.82 -6.34 25.46
CA ASN A 20 10.38 -6.04 24.10
C ASN A 20 8.88 -5.72 24.03
N ILE A 21 8.49 -4.90 23.06
CA ILE A 21 7.11 -4.53 22.71
C ILE A 21 6.84 -5.01 21.29
N ILE A 22 5.91 -5.94 21.13
CA ILE A 22 5.65 -6.61 19.86
C ILE A 22 4.22 -6.29 19.42
N ASN A 23 4.06 -5.78 18.19
CA ASN A 23 2.73 -5.60 17.60
C ASN A 23 2.01 -6.94 17.42
N ALA A 24 0.77 -7.03 17.90
CA ALA A 24 -0.07 -8.22 17.80
C ALA A 24 -1.43 -7.95 17.15
N GLY A 25 -1.65 -6.76 16.60
CA GLY A 25 -2.84 -6.39 15.85
C GLY A 25 -3.32 -4.97 16.13
N ALA A 26 -4.15 -4.45 15.24
CA ALA A 26 -4.80 -3.16 15.41
C ALA A 26 -6.22 -3.21 14.83
N THR A 27 -7.12 -2.43 15.41
CA THR A 27 -8.48 -2.20 14.91
C THR A 27 -8.81 -0.72 14.97
N SER A 28 -9.58 -0.22 14.01
CA SER A 28 -9.96 1.19 13.96
C SER A 28 -11.31 1.36 13.27
N PRO A 29 -12.20 2.23 13.78
CA PRO A 29 -13.40 2.65 13.05
C PRO A 29 -13.08 3.46 11.79
N TYR A 30 -11.85 3.98 11.65
CA TYR A 30 -11.36 4.74 10.50
C TYR A 30 -10.26 3.98 9.74
N SER A 31 -10.29 2.65 9.81
CA SER A 31 -9.33 1.80 9.10
C SER A 31 -9.37 2.06 7.60
N LEU A 32 -8.21 2.32 6.99
CA LEU A 32 -8.04 2.33 5.53
C LEU A 32 -7.75 0.93 4.98
N TYR A 33 -7.59 -0.07 5.84
CA TYR A 33 -7.56 -1.47 5.43
C TYR A 33 -8.97 -1.95 5.13
N SER A 34 -9.15 -2.58 3.96
CA SER A 34 -10.37 -3.26 3.54
C SER A 34 -10.02 -4.69 3.11
N GLU A 35 -10.65 -5.67 3.77
CA GLU A 35 -10.45 -7.10 3.45
C GLU A 35 -10.97 -7.44 2.06
N ASN A 36 -12.11 -6.87 1.64
CA ASN A 36 -12.68 -7.09 0.31
C ASN A 36 -11.77 -6.61 -0.83
N ILE A 37 -10.94 -5.60 -0.58
CA ILE A 37 -9.97 -5.10 -1.57
C ILE A 37 -8.68 -5.92 -1.51
N ALA A 38 -8.25 -6.35 -0.32
CA ALA A 38 -6.96 -7.03 -0.13
C ALA A 38 -7.02 -8.57 -0.33
N THR A 39 -8.21 -9.15 -0.40
CA THR A 39 -8.40 -10.60 -0.49
C THR A 39 -7.90 -11.18 -1.82
N PHE A 40 -7.53 -12.47 -1.79
CA PHE A 40 -7.21 -13.26 -2.97
C PHE A 40 -8.43 -13.95 -3.59
N GLY A 41 -9.60 -13.90 -2.92
CA GLY A 41 -10.86 -14.41 -3.44
C GLY A 41 -11.55 -13.44 -4.39
N GLU A 42 -12.88 -13.44 -4.38
CA GLU A 42 -13.66 -12.38 -5.02
C GLU A 42 -13.34 -11.05 -4.33
N SER A 43 -12.86 -10.08 -5.12
CA SER A 43 -12.37 -8.80 -4.63
C SER A 43 -13.14 -7.65 -5.26
N ASP A 44 -13.33 -6.58 -4.48
CA ASP A 44 -13.89 -5.31 -4.94
C ASP A 44 -12.91 -4.51 -5.83
N TYR A 45 -11.66 -4.98 -5.99
CA TYR A 45 -10.65 -4.37 -6.86
C TYR A 45 -10.61 -5.01 -8.25
N ASP A 46 -10.67 -4.19 -9.30
CA ASP A 46 -10.44 -4.63 -10.68
C ASP A 46 -8.93 -4.78 -10.95
N GLN A 47 -8.48 -6.03 -11.03
CA GLN A 47 -7.08 -6.36 -11.29
C GLN A 47 -6.61 -5.92 -12.70
N MET A 48 -7.51 -5.68 -13.64
CA MET A 48 -7.15 -5.22 -14.99
C MET A 48 -6.52 -3.83 -14.98
N ASP A 49 -6.88 -2.97 -14.02
CA ASP A 49 -6.33 -1.62 -13.86
C ASP A 49 -4.81 -1.64 -13.62
N SER A 50 -4.30 -2.70 -12.96
CA SER A 50 -2.87 -2.86 -12.67
C SER A 50 -2.01 -2.84 -13.93
N LYS A 51 -2.52 -3.39 -15.05
CA LYS A 51 -1.78 -3.42 -16.32
C LYS A 51 -1.53 -2.00 -16.85
N GLY A 52 -2.53 -1.13 -16.79
CA GLY A 52 -2.39 0.27 -17.21
C GLY A 52 -1.44 1.02 -16.28
N PHE A 53 -1.65 0.87 -14.97
CA PHE A 53 -0.84 1.53 -13.95
C PHE A 53 0.65 1.20 -14.07
N VAL A 54 1.02 -0.08 -14.15
CA VAL A 54 2.43 -0.51 -14.23
C VAL A 54 3.12 0.08 -15.47
N ASN A 55 2.44 0.07 -16.61
CA ASN A 55 2.99 0.63 -17.85
C ASN A 55 3.18 2.14 -17.76
N LEU A 56 2.21 2.87 -17.23
CA LEU A 56 2.26 4.33 -17.14
C LEU A 56 3.25 4.80 -16.07
N PHE A 57 3.21 4.22 -14.87
CA PHE A 57 4.10 4.57 -13.77
C PHE A 57 5.56 4.23 -14.09
N GLY A 58 5.80 3.10 -14.78
CA GLY A 58 7.12 2.68 -15.22
C GLY A 58 7.62 3.40 -16.48
N LEU A 59 6.77 4.15 -17.18
CA LEU A 59 7.09 4.76 -18.48
C LEU A 59 8.35 5.65 -18.42
N PRO A 60 8.54 6.57 -17.45
CA PRO A 60 9.72 7.42 -17.41
C PRO A 60 11.02 6.63 -17.27
N ILE A 61 10.99 5.57 -16.45
CA ILE A 61 12.15 4.70 -16.23
C ILE A 61 12.47 3.92 -17.50
N LYS A 62 11.44 3.38 -18.17
CA LYS A 62 11.60 2.66 -19.44
C LYS A 62 12.21 3.55 -20.52
N VAL A 63 11.73 4.79 -20.67
CA VAL A 63 12.27 5.76 -21.64
C VAL A 63 13.73 6.08 -21.34
N ARG A 64 14.07 6.31 -20.06
CA ARG A 64 15.45 6.53 -19.65
C ARG A 64 16.36 5.34 -20.02
N ALA A 65 15.93 4.12 -19.74
CA ALA A 65 16.69 2.92 -20.12
C ALA A 65 16.85 2.80 -21.64
N MET A 66 15.82 3.13 -22.42
CA MET A 66 15.91 3.15 -23.88
C MET A 66 16.92 4.19 -24.39
N MET A 67 16.98 5.37 -23.78
CA MET A 67 18.00 6.39 -24.10
C MET A 67 19.41 5.89 -23.78
N GLU A 68 19.63 5.31 -22.60
CA GLU A 68 20.93 4.77 -22.18
C GLU A 68 21.40 3.62 -23.10
N GLN A 69 20.46 2.86 -23.68
CA GLN A 69 20.72 1.78 -24.62
C GLN A 69 20.79 2.23 -26.09
N GLY A 70 20.58 3.51 -26.39
CA GLY A 70 20.54 4.02 -27.77
C GLY A 70 19.34 3.52 -28.58
N LEU A 71 18.27 3.05 -27.92
CA LEU A 71 17.03 2.56 -28.52
C LEU A 71 15.96 3.64 -28.66
N LEU A 72 16.21 4.83 -28.09
CA LEU A 72 15.33 5.98 -28.23
C LEU A 72 15.63 6.65 -29.58
N LYS A 73 14.64 6.68 -30.46
CA LYS A 73 14.72 7.33 -31.79
C LYS A 73 14.46 8.82 -31.69
#